data_AF-A0A966WLN0-F1
#
_entry.id   AF-A0A966WLN0-F1
#
_cell.length_a   1.000
_cell.length_b   1.000
_cell.length_c   1.000
_cell.angle_alpha   90.00
_cell.angle_beta   90.00
_cell.angle_gamma   90.00
#
_symmetry.space_group_name_H-M   'P 1'
#
loop_
_entity.id
_entity.type
_entity.pdbx_description
1 polymer ?
#
loop_
_entity_poly.entity_id
_entity_poly.type
_entity_poly.pdbx_seq_one_letter_code
_entity_poly.pdbx_strand_id
1 'polypeptide(L)'
;MIGITMKPEVVGANWLRKSFLDEVSEPVRLHVPAKRYLCATRPGYWEELSEGSKISLKKQGGPMTDIECSHFEELSGYQEAIKLREFDDQAKVVGMAIDSIHSFNDAVLDALRAATPA
;
A
#
# COMPACT_ATOMS: atom_id res chain seq x y z
N MET A 1 -24.20 -13.23 -13.52
CA MET A 1 -22.73 -13.08 -13.65
C MET A 1 -22.30 -12.08 -12.59
N ILE A 2 -21.75 -12.55 -11.48
CA ILE A 2 -21.34 -11.69 -10.36
C ILE A 2 -19.97 -11.12 -10.75
N GLY A 3 -19.91 -9.82 -11.02
CA GLY A 3 -18.66 -9.13 -11.35
C GLY A 3 -17.74 -9.16 -10.13
N ILE A 4 -16.77 -10.08 -10.12
CA ILE A 4 -15.69 -10.07 -9.14
C ILE A 4 -14.82 -8.87 -9.49
N THR A 5 -15.03 -7.74 -8.81
CA THR A 5 -14.11 -6.60 -8.91
C THR A 5 -12.79 -7.04 -8.27
N MET A 6 -11.80 -7.36 -9.09
CA MET A 6 -10.46 -7.68 -8.63
C MET A 6 -9.88 -6.48 -7.88
N LYS A 7 -9.43 -6.70 -6.65
CA LYS A 7 -8.79 -5.68 -5.81
C LYS A 7 -7.41 -5.32 -6.40
N PRO A 8 -7.18 -4.07 -6.86
CA PRO A 8 -5.92 -3.68 -7.50
C PRO A 8 -4.68 -3.98 -6.66
N GLU A 9 -4.77 -3.78 -5.35
CA GLU A 9 -3.71 -4.07 -4.37
C GLU A 9 -3.33 -5.56 -4.36
N VAL A 10 -4.30 -6.46 -4.50
CA VAL A 10 -4.08 -7.92 -4.56
C VAL A 10 -3.48 -8.31 -5.91
N VAL A 11 -3.98 -7.72 -7.00
CA VAL A 11 -3.48 -7.98 -8.36
C VAL A 11 -2.01 -7.55 -8.49
N GLY A 12 -1.68 -6.33 -8.05
CA GLY A 12 -0.33 -5.79 -8.09
C GLY A 12 0.64 -6.62 -7.27
N ALA A 13 0.29 -6.93 -6.02
CA ALA A 13 1.12 -7.75 -5.15
C ALA A 13 1.34 -9.18 -5.71
N ASN A 14 0.30 -9.81 -6.27
CA ASN A 14 0.43 -11.12 -6.91
C ASN A 14 1.33 -11.10 -8.15
N TRP A 15 1.34 -9.98 -8.88
CA TRP A 15 2.25 -9.81 -10.01
C TRP A 15 3.69 -9.63 -9.52
N LEU A 16 3.92 -8.77 -8.53
CA LEU A 16 5.25 -8.50 -7.97
C LEU A 16 5.88 -9.74 -7.34
N ARG A 17 5.10 -10.54 -6.60
CA ARG A 17 5.58 -11.76 -5.92
C ARG A 17 6.20 -12.79 -6.87
N LYS A 18 5.98 -12.70 -8.19
CA LYS A 18 6.61 -13.57 -9.19
C LYS A 18 8.10 -13.31 -9.36
N SER A 19 8.58 -12.14 -8.97
CA SER A 19 9.95 -11.70 -9.25
C SER A 19 10.60 -10.92 -8.11
N PHE A 20 9.85 -10.55 -7.08
CA PHE A 20 10.33 -9.84 -5.90
C PHE A 20 10.02 -10.62 -4.63
N LEU A 21 10.83 -10.40 -3.59
CA LEU A 21 10.59 -10.92 -2.24
C LEU A 21 9.30 -10.34 -1.63
N ASP A 22 8.80 -11.00 -0.60
CA ASP A 22 7.61 -10.57 0.14
C ASP A 22 7.76 -9.17 0.74
N GLU A 23 8.99 -8.76 1.09
CA GLU A 23 9.32 -7.41 1.57
C GLU A 23 8.93 -6.30 0.58
N VAL A 24 8.84 -6.59 -0.72
CA VAL A 24 8.37 -5.64 -1.76
C VAL A 24 6.89 -5.84 -2.04
N SER A 25 6.43 -7.09 -2.16
CA SER A 25 5.08 -7.38 -2.62
C SER A 25 4.00 -7.22 -1.53
N GLU A 26 4.31 -7.49 -0.27
CA GLU A 26 3.34 -7.41 0.83
C GLU A 26 2.94 -5.99 1.23
N PRO A 27 3.86 -5.00 1.29
CA PRO A 27 3.44 -3.61 1.48
C PRO A 27 2.45 -3.14 0.40
N VAL A 28 2.65 -3.56 -0.86
CA VAL A 28 1.71 -3.28 -1.96
C VAL A 28 0.38 -4.00 -1.75
N ARG A 29 0.35 -5.21 -1.20
CA ARG A 29 -0.90 -5.91 -0.86
C ARG A 29 -1.66 -5.18 0.24
N LEU A 30 -0.92 -4.68 1.22
CA LEU A 30 -1.43 -4.18 2.49
C LEU A 30 -1.68 -2.66 2.51
N HIS A 31 -1.30 -1.90 1.48
CA HIS A 31 -1.46 -0.44 1.48
C HIS A 31 -2.93 0.03 1.58
N VAL A 32 -3.91 -0.75 1.10
CA VAL A 32 -5.34 -0.43 1.30
C VAL A 32 -5.78 -0.72 2.74
N PRO A 33 -5.53 -1.91 3.32
CA PRO A 33 -5.68 -2.14 4.76
C PRO A 33 -5.00 -1.08 5.64
N ALA A 34 -3.78 -0.67 5.30
CA ALA A 34 -3.03 0.35 6.03
C ALA A 34 -3.77 1.71 6.09
N LYS A 35 -4.47 2.10 5.02
CA LYS A 35 -5.34 3.30 5.03
C LYS A 35 -6.46 3.16 6.08
N ARG A 36 -7.12 1.99 6.11
CA ARG A 36 -8.21 1.72 7.06
C ARG A 36 -7.69 1.73 8.49
N TYR A 37 -6.52 1.14 8.71
CA TYR A 37 -5.83 1.13 9.99
C TYR A 37 -5.49 2.55 10.46
N LEU A 38 -4.81 3.35 9.63
CA LEU A 38 -4.42 4.72 9.99
C LEU A 38 -5.63 5.61 10.32
N CYS A 39 -6.74 5.47 9.59
CA CYS A 39 -7.98 6.18 9.92
C CYS A 39 -8.61 5.74 11.25
N ALA A 40 -8.34 4.52 11.73
CA ALA A 40 -8.84 4.03 13.00
C ALA A 40 -7.93 4.43 14.17
N THR A 41 -6.61 4.40 13.96
CA THR A 41 -5.63 4.49 15.05
C THR A 41 -4.95 5.86 15.18
N ARG A 42 -4.93 6.68 14.12
CA ARG A 42 -4.30 8.01 14.14
C ARG A 42 -5.37 9.11 14.13
N PRO A 43 -5.55 9.85 15.24
CA PRO A 43 -6.43 11.01 15.28
C PRO A 43 -6.05 12.03 14.20
N GLY A 44 -7.04 12.56 13.49
CA GLY A 44 -6.82 13.57 12.44
C GLY A 44 -6.48 12.99 11.05
N TYR A 45 -6.22 11.69 10.92
CA TYR A 45 -5.79 11.12 9.64
C TYR A 45 -6.89 11.15 8.57
N TRP A 46 -8.16 11.06 8.97
CA TRP A 46 -9.29 11.16 8.05
C TRP A 46 -9.31 12.51 7.33
N GLU A 47 -9.00 13.59 8.04
CA GLU A 47 -9.00 14.96 7.54
C GLU A 47 -7.91 15.18 6.49
N GLU A 48 -6.75 14.53 6.66
CA GLU A 48 -5.60 14.58 5.74
C GLU A 48 -5.86 13.85 4.41
N LEU A 49 -6.83 12.94 4.37
CA LEU A 49 -7.16 12.22 3.14
C LEU A 49 -7.76 13.16 2.07
N SER A 50 -7.25 13.03 0.85
CA SER A 50 -7.91 13.57 -0.34
C SER A 50 -9.34 13.04 -0.49
N GLU A 51 -10.23 13.80 -1.14
CA GLU A 51 -11.63 13.39 -1.34
C GLU A 51 -11.78 12.03 -2.03
N GLY A 52 -10.94 11.71 -3.01
CA GLY A 52 -10.91 10.38 -3.64
C GLY A 52 -10.54 9.26 -2.67
N SER A 53 -9.59 9.50 -1.75
CA SER A 53 -9.22 8.54 -0.69
C SER A 53 -10.36 8.32 0.29
N LYS A 54 -11.09 9.37 0.69
CA LYS A 54 -12.26 9.28 1.58
C LYS A 54 -13.39 8.47 0.94
N ILE A 55 -13.70 8.74 -0.34
CA ILE A 55 -14.73 8.02 -1.08
C ILE A 55 -14.38 6.53 -1.21
N SER A 56 -13.13 6.23 -1.61
CA SER A 56 -12.69 4.84 -1.74
C SER A 56 -12.63 4.12 -0.39
N LEU A 57 -12.22 4.80 0.70
CA LEU A 57 -12.20 4.23 2.04
C LEU A 57 -13.59 3.75 2.47
N LYS A 58 -14.63 4.56 2.26
CA LYS A 58 -16.01 4.17 2.57
C LYS A 58 -16.43 2.90 1.80
N LYS A 59 -16.04 2.77 0.53
CA LYS A 59 -16.31 1.58 -0.29
C LYS A 59 -15.50 0.35 0.15
N GLN A 60 -14.36 0.57 0.81
CA GLN A 60 -13.45 -0.47 1.29
C GLN A 60 -13.76 -0.94 2.72
N GLY A 61 -14.87 -0.48 3.31
CA GLY A 61 -15.30 -0.89 4.65
C GLY A 61 -15.03 0.13 5.76
N GLY A 62 -14.53 1.33 5.44
CA GLY A 62 -14.27 2.37 6.43
C GLY A 62 -13.04 2.11 7.31
N PRO A 63 -12.84 2.90 8.38
CA PRO A 63 -11.81 2.63 9.39
C PRO A 63 -11.94 1.19 9.95
N MET A 64 -10.81 0.61 10.35
CA MET A 64 -10.80 -0.70 11.01
C MET A 64 -11.44 -0.63 12.40
N THR A 65 -12.01 -1.75 12.83
CA THR A 65 -12.34 -2.01 14.25
C THR A 65 -11.09 -2.40 15.04
N ASP A 66 -11.13 -2.35 16.37
CA ASP A 66 -10.01 -2.75 17.23
C ASP A 66 -9.51 -4.17 16.92
N ILE A 67 -10.43 -5.10 16.65
CA ILE A 67 -10.09 -6.49 16.29
C ILE A 67 -9.38 -6.55 14.93
N GLU A 68 -9.85 -5.78 13.94
CA GLU A 68 -9.18 -5.70 12.64
C GLU A 68 -7.79 -5.06 12.76
N CYS A 69 -7.63 -4.05 13.62
CA CYS A 69 -6.33 -3.43 13.91
C CYS A 69 -5.35 -4.46 14.50
N SER A 70 -5.76 -5.21 15.52
CA SER A 70 -4.91 -6.25 16.12
C SER A 70 -4.48 -7.29 15.08
N HIS A 71 -5.42 -7.79 14.25
CA HIS A 71 -5.06 -8.73 13.19
C HIS A 71 -4.15 -8.11 12.12
N PHE A 72 -4.30 -6.81 11.82
CA PHE A 72 -3.43 -6.14 10.86
C PHE A 72 -1.99 -6.02 11.37
N GLU A 73 -1.81 -5.73 12.65
CA GLU A 73 -0.50 -5.63 13.32
C GLU A 73 0.25 -6.98 13.40
N GLU A 74 -0.46 -8.10 13.27
CA GLU A 74 0.13 -9.44 13.19
C GLU A 74 0.69 -9.79 11.79
N LEU A 75 0.33 -9.01 10.76
CA LEU A 75 0.76 -9.30 9.38
C LEU A 75 2.22 -8.89 9.15
N SER A 76 3.00 -9.77 8.53
CA SER A 76 4.34 -9.42 8.06
C SER A 76 4.28 -8.25 7.07
N GLY A 77 5.10 -7.23 7.28
CA GLY A 77 5.15 -6.03 6.44
C GLY A 77 4.08 -4.97 6.75
N TYR A 78 3.33 -5.07 7.84
CA TYR A 78 2.31 -4.05 8.19
C TYR A 78 2.94 -2.66 8.41
N GLN A 79 4.14 -2.59 8.99
CA GLN A 79 4.84 -1.32 9.23
C GLN A 79 5.27 -0.68 7.91
N GLU A 80 5.80 -1.48 6.99
CA GLU A 80 6.18 -1.04 5.64
C GLU A 80 4.95 -0.62 4.84
N ALA A 81 3.82 -1.31 5.00
CA ALA A 81 2.55 -0.94 4.38
C ALA A 81 2.04 0.42 4.90
N ILE A 82 2.20 0.71 6.20
CA ILE A 82 1.90 2.02 6.78
C ILE A 82 2.78 3.10 6.13
N LYS A 83 4.10 2.90 6.07
CA LYS A 83 5.03 3.86 5.45
C LYS A 83 4.68 4.10 3.98
N LEU A 84 4.44 3.03 3.22
CA LEU A 84 4.04 3.12 1.81
C LEU A 84 2.73 3.89 1.66
N ARG A 85 1.78 3.70 2.58
CA ARG A 85 0.51 4.43 2.58
C ARG A 85 0.68 5.92 2.85
N GLU A 86 1.55 6.28 3.78
CA GLU A 86 1.86 7.68 4.05
C GLU A 86 2.48 8.36 2.82
N PHE A 87 3.38 7.67 2.10
CA PHE A 87 3.92 8.16 0.83
C PHE A 87 2.82 8.32 -0.24
N ASP A 88 1.92 7.34 -0.39
CA ASP A 88 0.76 7.42 -1.32
C ASP A 88 -0.11 8.66 -1.03
N ASP A 89 -0.38 8.96 0.24
CA ASP A 89 -1.21 10.11 0.58
C ASP A 89 -0.50 11.46 0.36
N GLN A 90 0.83 11.52 0.52
CA GLN A 90 1.64 12.72 0.29
C GLN A 90 1.94 12.97 -1.20
N ALA A 91 1.91 11.94 -2.05
CA ALA A 91 2.29 12.00 -3.47
C ALA A 91 1.23 12.65 -4.39
N LYS A 92 0.54 13.69 -3.92
CA LYS A 92 -0.58 14.38 -4.62
C LYS A 92 -0.27 15.85 -4.94
N VAL A 93 1.00 16.24 -4.90
CA VAL A 93 1.46 17.62 -5.17
C VAL A 93 1.61 17.83 -6.68
N VAL A 94 0.71 18.62 -7.26
CA VAL A 94 0.76 18.96 -8.70
C VAL A 94 1.96 19.85 -8.99
N GLY A 95 2.73 19.50 -10.02
CA GLY A 95 3.88 20.29 -10.47
C GLY A 95 5.16 20.10 -9.64
N MET A 96 5.17 19.15 -8.70
CA MET A 96 6.39 18.79 -7.97
C MET A 96 7.43 18.23 -8.96
N ALA A 97 8.60 18.86 -9.01
CA ALA A 97 9.73 18.32 -9.75
C ALA A 97 10.22 17.05 -9.05
N ILE A 98 10.22 15.94 -9.78
CA ILE A 98 10.73 14.65 -9.31
C ILE A 98 11.70 14.10 -10.35
N ASP A 99 12.61 13.26 -9.90
CA ASP A 99 13.50 12.53 -10.79
C ASP A 99 12.71 11.60 -11.72
N SER A 100 13.31 11.26 -12.86
CA SER A 100 12.76 10.24 -13.75
C SER A 100 12.61 8.91 -13.01
N ILE A 101 11.60 8.12 -13.39
CA ILE A 101 11.46 6.73 -12.91
C ILE A 101 12.73 5.90 -13.14
N HIS A 102 13.53 6.25 -14.15
CA HIS A 102 14.80 5.58 -14.44
C HIS A 102 15.86 5.75 -13.37
N SER A 103 15.76 6.78 -12.52
CA SER A 103 16.65 6.96 -11.37
C SER A 103 16.49 5.83 -10.32
N PHE A 104 15.41 5.06 -10.38
CA PHE A 104 15.17 3.91 -9.51
C PHE A 104 15.61 2.57 -10.12
N ASN A 105 16.13 2.55 -11.37
CA ASN A 105 16.45 1.31 -12.08
C ASN A 105 17.40 0.40 -11.29
N ASP A 106 18.47 0.96 -10.72
CA ASP A 106 19.46 0.17 -9.98
C ASP A 106 18.84 -0.48 -8.73
N ALA A 107 18.04 0.28 -7.98
CA ALA A 107 17.31 -0.24 -6.82
C ALA A 107 16.33 -1.36 -7.20
N VAL A 108 15.63 -1.22 -8.33
CA VAL A 108 14.72 -2.26 -8.84
C VAL A 108 15.50 -3.51 -9.27
N LEU A 109 16.63 -3.34 -9.97
CA LEU A 109 17.49 -4.45 -10.39
C LEU A 109 18.09 -5.18 -9.19
N ASP A 110 18.51 -4.47 -8.15
CA ASP A 110 19.04 -5.06 -6.93
C ASP A 110 17.97 -5.83 -6.16
N ALA A 111 16.74 -5.30 -6.08
CA ALA A 111 15.61 -6.02 -5.50
C ALA A 111 15.24 -7.30 -6.28
N LEU A 112 15.33 -7.27 -7.63
CA LEU A 112 15.12 -8.45 -8.47
C LEU A 112 16.23 -9.50 -8.27
N ARG A 113 17.49 -9.06 -8.17
CA ARG A 113 18.64 -9.95 -7.91
C ARG A 113 18.53 -10.63 -6.56
N ALA A 114 18.15 -9.89 -5.52
CA ALA A 114 17.94 -10.43 -4.18
C ALA A 114 16.86 -11.53 -4.13
N ALA A 115 15.88 -11.47 -5.03
CA ALA A 115 14.81 -12.47 -5.14
C ALA A 115 15.18 -13.72 -5.97
N THR A 116 16.32 -13.71 -6.66
CA THR A 116 16.78 -14.83 -7.50
C THR A 116 17.87 -15.60 -6.75
N PRO A 117 17.66 -16.87 -6.37
CA PRO A 117 18.72 -17.68 -5.78
C PRO A 117 19.88 -17.86 -6.79
N ALA A 118 21.12 -17.86 -6.28
CA ALA A 118 22.33 -18.12 -7.07
C ALA A 118 22.34 -19.52 -7.71
#